data_AF-A0AAD9FYM3-F1
#
_entry.id   AF-A0AAD9FYM3-F1
#
_cell.length_a   1.000
_cell.length_b   1.000
_cell.length_c   1.000
_cell.angle_alpha   90.00
_cell.angle_beta   90.00
_cell.angle_gamma   90.00
#
_symmetry.space_group_name_H-M   'P 1'
#
loop_
_entity.id
_entity.type
_entity.pdbx_description
1 polymer ?
#
loop_
_entity_poly.entity_id
_entity_poly.type
_entity_poly.pdbx_seq_one_letter_code
_entity_poly.pdbx_strand_id
1 'polypeptide(L)'
;MIDNDEEDDAWALELEEELDLEGICSLLEIEEKPAASSLCTKEEDVRPSVAATLPQEVLALIISFGQVGRVCKSWSLASIAVARRRFSSKLTDILRPLDPNAIAVALDVETELYAAYGQSYSLTKAYAHKARTLLFNLKDSRNVNLRNRLLSGELPSHSLVRMSGPDMANPQLARQRKEWIKKRTHEVMRDGREAEGFESDLFECRNCGSSRTRYRQWRRKAVVDRTRIIVICLRCPYRWELSPPLQHDDEDYEDFFSKDLFVNRDYESQEFDFGVVQQKLLSSHAASTDHDLTGQVVWPVSVFLAWYLVDHRDEIAGKTVVELGAGAGLSGLVASQFATHTALTDGNDIVLELLEENAKVNTDPSKVQALPLLWGDRKSVEAFERSFPRPVDVLIGADVVCWPILVKPILQTIKYLLLRSKNPLETKFCCGFVCRAQSTQDLFFQEAVAFGFRFERVQGDVFLPTPRPAEVTSNRELQLLVFTLDPQAPNWNEPVRFADAELENLQTAC
;
A
#
# COMPACT_ATOMS: atom_id res chain seq x y z
N MET A 1 44.55 33.96 -0.09
CA MET A 1 45.25 34.61 -1.21
C MET A 1 45.01 33.73 -2.42
N ILE A 2 44.28 34.32 -3.37
CA ILE A 2 44.05 33.91 -4.76
C ILE A 2 43.03 32.79 -4.97
N ASP A 3 41.92 33.24 -5.56
CA ASP A 3 40.82 32.54 -6.19
C ASP A 3 41.27 31.66 -7.37
N ASN A 4 40.41 30.72 -7.74
CA ASN A 4 40.11 30.43 -9.15
C ASN A 4 38.75 29.72 -9.18
N ASP A 5 37.70 30.52 -9.00
CA ASP A 5 36.36 30.25 -9.53
C ASP A 5 36.36 30.83 -10.95
N GLU A 6 36.37 29.98 -11.98
CA GLU A 6 35.99 30.32 -13.37
C GLU A 6 36.17 29.06 -14.25
N GLU A 7 35.20 28.14 -14.25
CA GLU A 7 34.98 27.21 -15.40
C GLU A 7 33.64 26.41 -15.39
N ASP A 8 32.54 26.91 -14.81
CA ASP A 8 31.27 26.14 -14.73
C ASP A 8 30.03 26.81 -15.37
N ASP A 9 30.19 27.84 -16.21
CA ASP A 9 29.06 28.55 -16.86
C ASP A 9 28.98 28.31 -18.40
N ALA A 10 29.37 27.12 -18.87
CA ALA A 10 29.18 26.74 -20.28
C ALA A 10 27.85 26.01 -20.57
N TRP A 11 27.15 25.51 -19.54
CA TRP A 11 25.91 24.72 -19.72
C TRP A 11 24.63 25.54 -19.52
N ALA A 12 24.72 26.72 -18.91
CA ALA A 12 23.57 27.61 -18.71
C ALA A 12 23.15 28.33 -20.01
N LEU A 13 24.08 28.54 -20.94
CA LEU A 13 23.82 29.24 -22.20
C LEU A 13 23.22 28.35 -23.30
N GLU A 14 23.41 27.02 -23.23
CA GLU A 14 22.72 26.08 -24.14
C GLU A 14 21.27 25.81 -23.72
N LEU A 15 20.90 26.06 -22.46
CA LEU A 15 19.51 25.88 -21.98
C LEU A 15 18.64 27.13 -22.21
N GLU A 16 19.25 28.30 -22.41
CA GLU A 16 18.56 29.55 -22.77
C GLU A 16 18.26 29.64 -24.28
N GLU A 17 18.94 28.86 -25.13
CA GLU A 17 18.70 28.86 -26.59
C GLU A 17 17.61 27.85 -27.04
N GLU A 18 17.24 26.86 -26.21
CA GLU A 18 16.17 25.88 -26.53
C GLU A 18 14.77 26.27 -26.01
N LEU A 19 14.64 27.35 -25.23
CA LEU A 19 13.34 27.83 -24.71
C LEU A 19 13.01 29.22 -25.26
N ASP A 20 12.64 29.26 -26.54
CA ASP A 20 12.09 30.41 -27.24
C ASP A 20 10.76 30.86 -26.58
N LEU A 21 10.89 31.77 -25.59
CA LEU A 21 9.80 32.41 -24.85
C LEU A 21 9.75 33.92 -25.13
N GLU A 22 9.81 34.35 -26.39
CA GLU A 22 9.54 35.75 -26.76
C GLU A 22 8.04 36.16 -26.69
N GLY A 23 7.16 35.32 -26.14
CA GLY A 23 5.71 35.59 -26.13
C GLY A 23 5.13 36.33 -24.92
N ILE A 24 5.83 36.44 -23.78
CA ILE A 24 5.16 36.74 -22.48
C ILE A 24 5.88 37.82 -21.66
N CYS A 25 6.45 38.85 -22.30
CA CYS A 25 7.03 40.01 -21.60
C CYS A 25 6.44 41.37 -22.02
N SER A 26 5.18 41.41 -22.46
CA SER A 26 4.50 42.68 -22.82
C SER A 26 3.55 43.23 -21.74
N LEU A 27 3.55 42.70 -20.52
CA LEU A 27 2.76 43.26 -19.44
C LEU A 27 3.60 43.36 -18.17
N LEU A 28 3.76 44.61 -17.71
CA LEU A 28 4.33 45.07 -16.44
C LEU A 28 5.79 45.53 -16.49
N GLU A 29 6.05 46.60 -17.26
CA GLU A 29 6.98 47.63 -16.80
C GLU A 29 6.37 48.35 -15.58
N ILE A 30 7.13 48.55 -14.51
CA ILE A 30 7.35 49.86 -13.86
C ILE A 30 8.51 49.74 -12.84
N GLU A 31 9.50 50.57 -13.15
CA GLU A 31 10.72 51.07 -12.51
C GLU A 31 10.93 50.97 -10.98
N GLU A 32 12.21 50.75 -10.62
CA GLU A 32 12.80 50.83 -9.29
C GLU A 32 13.30 52.24 -8.87
N LYS A 33 13.42 52.40 -7.52
CA LYS A 33 14.38 53.22 -6.70
C LYS A 33 13.83 54.46 -5.95
N PRO A 34 14.47 54.90 -4.83
CA PRO A 34 15.00 54.14 -3.68
C PRO A 34 14.71 54.77 -2.29
N ALA A 35 14.79 53.94 -1.24
CA ALA A 35 15.15 54.16 0.19
C ALA A 35 14.88 55.50 0.93
N ALA A 36 14.14 55.43 2.05
CA ALA A 36 14.56 55.98 3.37
C ALA A 36 13.64 55.60 4.56
N SER A 37 14.28 55.08 5.62
CA SER A 37 13.96 55.03 7.07
C SER A 37 12.53 55.23 7.64
N SER A 38 12.11 54.27 8.47
CA SER A 38 11.88 54.39 9.94
C SER A 38 10.63 53.66 10.47
N LEU A 39 10.84 52.93 11.58
CA LEU A 39 9.92 52.45 12.62
C LEU A 39 8.75 51.48 12.30
N CYS A 40 8.97 50.22 12.70
CA CYS A 40 8.15 49.39 13.59
C CYS A 40 6.62 49.31 13.35
N THR A 41 6.18 48.26 12.66
CA THR A 41 5.15 47.29 13.10
C THR A 41 5.44 45.96 12.39
N LYS A 42 5.43 44.83 13.10
CA LYS A 42 5.63 43.51 12.49
C LYS A 42 4.30 43.01 11.92
N GLU A 43 4.03 43.33 10.67
CA GLU A 43 3.15 42.52 9.82
C GLU A 43 4.05 41.53 9.06
N GLU A 44 3.80 40.23 9.21
CA GLU A 44 4.44 39.19 8.41
C GLU A 44 3.84 39.20 7.00
N ASP A 45 4.49 39.92 6.10
CA ASP A 45 4.21 39.87 4.65
C ASP A 45 4.58 38.48 4.11
N VAL A 46 3.58 37.60 3.98
CA VAL A 46 3.73 36.30 3.30
C VAL A 46 3.74 36.55 1.79
N ARG A 47 4.93 36.61 1.19
CA ARG A 47 5.05 36.50 -0.27
C ARG A 47 4.39 35.19 -0.71
N PRO A 48 3.46 35.19 -1.68
CA PRO A 48 2.86 33.96 -2.16
C PRO A 48 3.96 33.06 -2.75
N SER A 49 4.00 31.81 -2.29
CA SER A 49 4.92 30.81 -2.81
C SER A 49 4.66 30.60 -4.31
N VAL A 50 5.73 30.67 -5.12
CA VAL A 50 5.73 30.41 -6.58
C VAL A 50 5.07 29.06 -6.92
N ALA A 51 5.05 28.12 -5.98
CA ALA A 51 4.39 26.82 -6.13
C ALA A 51 2.84 26.91 -6.21
N ALA A 52 2.22 27.97 -5.68
CA ALA A 52 0.78 28.16 -5.70
C ALA A 52 0.21 28.50 -7.09
N THR A 53 1.09 28.91 -8.02
CA THR A 53 0.77 29.33 -9.38
C THR A 53 1.11 28.30 -10.45
N LEU A 54 1.67 27.14 -10.08
CA LEU A 54 2.11 26.13 -11.05
C LEU A 54 0.95 25.26 -11.56
N PRO A 55 0.94 24.88 -12.86
CA PRO A 55 -0.01 23.94 -13.45
C PRO A 55 0.00 22.55 -12.78
N GLN A 56 -1.14 21.86 -12.84
CA GLN A 56 -1.36 20.61 -12.12
C GLN A 56 -0.48 19.45 -12.63
N GLU A 57 -0.11 19.43 -13.92
CA GLU A 57 0.79 18.42 -14.47
C GLU A 57 2.23 18.61 -13.95
N VAL A 58 2.68 19.87 -13.84
CA VAL A 58 4.02 20.23 -13.34
C VAL A 58 4.17 19.83 -11.87
N LEU A 59 3.13 20.06 -11.05
CA LEU A 59 3.12 19.64 -9.66
C LEU A 59 3.14 18.11 -9.50
N ALA A 60 2.46 17.36 -10.38
CA ALA A 60 2.47 15.90 -10.36
C ALA A 60 3.83 15.33 -10.75
N LEU A 61 4.49 15.90 -11.76
CA LEU A 61 5.84 15.52 -12.20
C LEU A 61 6.91 15.80 -11.12
N ILE A 62 6.69 16.84 -10.32
CA ILE A 62 7.59 17.22 -9.24
C ILE A 62 7.39 16.34 -7.99
N ILE A 63 6.16 15.89 -7.73
CA ILE A 63 5.85 14.93 -6.64
C ILE A 63 6.55 13.59 -6.90
N SER A 64 6.74 13.17 -8.15
CA SER A 64 7.53 11.97 -8.48
C SER A 64 9.02 12.07 -8.14
N PHE A 65 9.58 13.27 -7.97
CA PHE A 65 10.97 13.46 -7.51
C PHE A 65 11.11 13.45 -5.95
N GLY A 66 10.02 13.24 -5.22
CA GLY A 66 9.95 13.29 -3.75
C GLY A 66 10.65 12.16 -2.97
N GLN A 67 11.58 11.43 -3.58
CA GLN A 67 12.39 10.40 -2.92
C GLN A 67 13.77 10.88 -2.44
N VAL A 68 14.01 12.20 -2.41
CA VAL A 68 15.27 12.75 -1.86
C VAL A 68 15.04 13.26 -0.43
N GLY A 69 15.77 12.65 0.51
CA GLY A 69 15.71 12.99 1.93
C GLY A 69 15.89 14.48 2.20
N ARG A 70 15.03 15.02 3.08
CA ARG A 70 14.84 16.43 3.47
C ARG A 70 14.06 17.27 2.45
N VAL A 71 12.76 17.02 2.42
CA VAL A 71 11.77 17.94 1.85
C VAL A 71 11.82 19.25 2.65
N CYS A 72 12.19 20.36 2.02
CA CYS A 72 12.28 21.66 2.72
C CYS A 72 10.88 22.09 3.23
N LYS A 73 10.82 22.92 4.28
CA LYS A 73 9.56 23.37 4.92
C LYS A 73 8.53 23.89 3.90
N SER A 74 8.97 24.57 2.85
CA SER A 74 8.11 25.09 1.78
C SER A 74 7.41 23.99 0.98
N TRP A 75 8.07 22.86 0.74
CA TRP A 75 7.49 21.71 0.04
C TRP A 75 6.45 20.97 0.88
N SER A 76 6.70 20.77 2.18
CA SER A 76 5.72 20.16 3.08
C SER A 76 4.45 21.02 3.16
N LEU A 77 4.61 22.34 3.25
CA LEU A 77 3.48 23.27 3.23
C LEU A 77 2.72 23.27 1.90
N ALA A 78 3.42 23.15 0.76
CA ALA A 78 2.79 23.02 -0.55
C ALA A 78 2.00 21.71 -0.69
N SER A 79 2.57 20.58 -0.25
CA SER A 79 1.90 19.26 -0.26
C SER A 79 0.63 19.26 0.61
N ILE A 80 0.71 19.84 1.81
CA ILE A 80 -0.45 20.06 2.68
C ILE A 80 -1.52 20.89 1.94
N ALA A 81 -1.14 22.03 1.36
CA ALA A 81 -2.08 22.90 0.66
C ALA A 81 -2.78 22.18 -0.50
N VAL A 82 -2.06 21.37 -1.27
CA VAL A 82 -2.62 20.56 -2.37
C VAL A 82 -3.62 19.54 -1.84
N ALA A 83 -3.26 18.79 -0.79
CA ALA A 83 -4.14 17.76 -0.22
C ALA A 83 -5.42 18.36 0.38
N ARG A 84 -5.31 19.48 1.10
CA ARG A 84 -6.45 20.24 1.63
C ARG A 84 -7.37 20.72 0.51
N ARG A 85 -6.80 21.30 -0.56
CA ARG A 85 -7.56 21.75 -1.75
C ARG A 85 -8.28 20.60 -2.45
N ARG A 86 -7.64 19.43 -2.56
CA ARG A 86 -8.25 18.22 -3.14
C ARG A 86 -9.45 17.75 -2.32
N PHE A 87 -9.35 17.74 -0.99
CA PHE A 87 -10.47 17.39 -0.13
C PHE A 87 -11.64 18.36 -0.33
N SER A 88 -11.39 19.67 -0.25
CA SER A 88 -12.44 20.69 -0.44
C SER A 88 -13.09 20.61 -1.81
N SER A 89 -12.31 20.38 -2.87
CA SER A 89 -12.85 20.22 -4.23
C SER A 89 -13.77 19.01 -4.33
N LYS A 90 -13.33 17.84 -3.86
CA LYS A 90 -14.15 16.61 -3.89
C LYS A 90 -15.43 16.75 -3.07
N LEU A 91 -15.34 17.36 -1.89
CA LEU A 91 -16.50 17.60 -1.04
C LEU A 91 -17.46 18.61 -1.70
N THR A 92 -16.92 19.65 -2.34
CA THR A 92 -17.73 20.58 -3.14
C THR A 92 -18.46 19.86 -4.24
N ASP A 93 -17.81 18.98 -5.00
CA ASP A 93 -18.46 18.25 -6.10
C ASP A 93 -19.59 17.33 -5.62
N ILE A 94 -19.48 16.77 -4.41
CA ILE A 94 -20.55 15.98 -3.77
C ILE A 94 -21.74 16.85 -3.39
N LEU A 95 -21.49 18.07 -2.89
CA LEU A 95 -22.53 18.95 -2.34
C LEU A 95 -23.12 19.93 -3.37
N ARG A 96 -22.37 20.28 -4.42
CA ARG A 96 -22.75 21.26 -5.46
C ARG A 96 -24.09 20.96 -6.14
N PRO A 97 -24.47 19.70 -6.42
CA PRO A 97 -25.77 19.39 -6.99
C PRO A 97 -26.96 19.70 -6.05
N LEU A 98 -26.70 19.93 -4.76
CA LEU A 98 -27.73 20.04 -3.72
C LEU A 98 -27.93 21.47 -3.23
N ASP A 99 -26.86 22.27 -3.18
CA ASP A 99 -26.92 23.65 -2.69
C ASP A 99 -25.80 24.51 -3.31
N PRO A 100 -26.09 25.73 -3.78
CA PRO A 100 -25.05 26.68 -4.23
C PRO A 100 -24.04 27.06 -3.14
N ASN A 101 -24.38 26.95 -1.86
CA ASN A 101 -23.51 27.20 -0.71
C ASN A 101 -22.50 26.07 -0.43
N ALA A 102 -22.49 25.01 -1.25
CA ALA A 102 -21.62 23.85 -1.12
C ALA A 102 -20.12 24.20 -0.99
N ILE A 103 -19.66 25.25 -1.68
CA ILE A 103 -18.25 25.67 -1.65
C ILE A 103 -17.86 26.15 -0.25
N ALA A 104 -18.70 27.01 0.36
CA ALA A 104 -18.42 27.57 1.68
C ALA A 104 -18.43 26.48 2.76
N VAL A 105 -19.42 25.58 2.70
CA VAL A 105 -19.53 24.44 3.62
C VAL A 105 -18.34 23.48 3.48
N ALA A 106 -17.89 23.20 2.25
CA ALA A 106 -16.74 22.33 2.02
C ALA A 106 -15.43 22.91 2.59
N LEU A 107 -15.23 24.22 2.45
CA LEU A 107 -14.08 24.94 3.02
C LEU A 107 -14.12 24.97 4.55
N ASP A 108 -15.31 25.14 5.13
CA ASP A 108 -15.50 25.14 6.59
C ASP A 108 -15.21 23.77 7.20
N VAL A 109 -15.73 22.69 6.59
CA VAL A 109 -15.43 21.30 7.00
C VAL A 109 -13.94 20.99 6.89
N GLU A 110 -13.27 21.43 5.83
CA GLU A 110 -11.82 21.23 5.66
C GLU A 110 -11.02 21.98 6.74
N THR A 111 -11.41 23.22 7.05
CA THR A 111 -10.74 24.04 8.07
C THR A 111 -10.83 23.37 9.44
N GLU A 112 -12.02 22.91 9.82
CA GLU A 112 -12.25 22.18 11.07
C GLU A 112 -11.51 20.83 11.11
N LEU A 113 -11.45 20.13 9.98
CA LEU A 113 -10.70 18.88 9.85
C LEU A 113 -9.19 19.09 10.05
N TYR A 114 -8.64 20.14 9.44
CA TYR A 114 -7.23 20.49 9.60
C TYR A 114 -6.93 21.00 11.02
N ALA A 115 -7.84 21.75 11.64
CA ALA A 115 -7.70 22.17 13.02
C ALA A 115 -7.69 20.99 14.01
N ALA A 116 -8.50 19.96 13.75
CA ALA A 116 -8.61 18.79 14.62
C ALA A 116 -7.48 17.76 14.43
N TYR A 117 -6.97 17.59 13.21
CA TYR A 117 -6.05 16.49 12.87
C TYR A 117 -4.77 16.91 12.13
N GLY A 118 -4.64 18.18 11.74
CA GLY A 118 -3.44 18.70 11.07
C GLY A 118 -2.26 18.90 12.03
N GLN A 119 -1.05 18.93 11.48
CA GLN A 119 0.17 19.37 12.17
C GLN A 119 0.86 20.46 11.33
N SER A 120 1.64 21.33 11.96
CA SER A 120 2.21 22.53 11.33
C SER A 120 3.03 22.28 10.06
N TYR A 121 3.59 21.07 9.89
CA TYR A 121 4.46 20.73 8.76
C TYR A 121 4.20 19.35 8.16
N SER A 122 3.11 18.67 8.52
CA SER A 122 2.72 17.40 7.91
C SER A 122 1.23 17.11 8.09
N LEU A 123 0.62 16.38 7.15
CA LEU A 123 -0.70 15.78 7.38
C LEU A 123 -0.54 14.47 8.14
N THR A 124 -1.28 14.32 9.24
CA THR A 124 -1.26 13.09 10.02
C THR A 124 -2.00 11.96 9.28
N LYS A 125 -1.65 10.71 9.58
CA LYS A 125 -2.45 9.54 9.14
C LYS A 125 -3.91 9.66 9.58
N ALA A 126 -4.15 10.26 10.75
CA ALA A 126 -5.49 10.52 11.28
C ALA A 126 -6.28 11.53 10.43
N TYR A 127 -5.64 12.60 9.92
CA TYR A 127 -6.27 13.55 8.99
C TYR A 127 -6.74 12.83 7.73
N ALA A 128 -5.86 12.05 7.09
CA ALA A 128 -6.20 11.31 5.88
C ALA A 128 -7.31 10.29 6.10
N HIS A 129 -7.27 9.55 7.21
CA HIS A 129 -8.32 8.59 7.58
C HIS A 129 -9.68 9.29 7.80
N LYS A 130 -9.68 10.41 8.51
CA LYS A 130 -10.91 11.15 8.79
C LYS A 130 -11.49 11.83 7.56
N ALA A 131 -10.65 12.43 6.72
CA ALA A 131 -11.03 12.98 5.43
C ALA A 131 -11.76 11.93 4.56
N ARG A 132 -11.21 10.72 4.49
CA ARG A 132 -11.82 9.59 3.76
C ARG A 132 -13.19 9.21 4.33
N THR A 133 -13.30 9.11 5.65
CA THR A 133 -14.55 8.77 6.33
C THR A 133 -15.66 9.80 6.07
N LEU A 134 -15.33 11.08 6.06
CA LEU A 134 -16.28 12.16 5.80
C LEU A 134 -16.81 12.12 4.35
N LEU A 135 -15.89 12.03 3.39
CA LEU A 135 -16.27 11.94 1.96
C LEU A 135 -17.16 10.72 1.70
N PHE A 136 -16.86 9.58 2.30
CA PHE A 136 -17.66 8.35 2.16
C PHE A 136 -19.11 8.54 2.61
N ASN A 137 -19.31 9.04 3.84
CA ASN A 137 -20.65 9.16 4.41
C ASN A 137 -21.47 10.25 3.71
N LEU A 138 -20.82 11.30 3.22
CA LEU A 138 -21.48 12.39 2.49
C LEU A 138 -21.75 12.03 1.02
N LYS A 139 -20.93 11.17 0.39
CA LYS A 139 -21.14 10.69 -0.98
C LYS A 139 -22.32 9.72 -1.12
N ASP A 140 -22.70 8.96 -0.08
CA ASP A 140 -23.79 7.98 -0.16
C ASP A 140 -25.11 8.66 -0.53
N SER A 141 -25.60 8.45 -1.76
CA SER A 141 -26.82 9.06 -2.28
C SER A 141 -28.04 8.81 -1.38
N ARG A 142 -28.06 7.69 -0.65
CA ARG A 142 -29.14 7.31 0.27
C ARG A 142 -29.09 8.06 1.61
N ASN A 143 -27.97 8.70 1.94
CA ASN A 143 -27.78 9.50 3.15
C ASN A 143 -28.11 10.99 2.93
N VAL A 144 -29.27 11.27 2.35
CA VAL A 144 -29.71 12.63 2.02
C VAL A 144 -29.87 13.50 3.28
N ASN A 145 -30.31 12.90 4.38
CA ASN A 145 -30.56 13.62 5.63
C ASN A 145 -29.28 14.22 6.22
N LEU A 146 -28.17 13.47 6.21
CA LEU A 146 -26.89 13.99 6.71
C LEU A 146 -26.40 15.21 5.92
N ARG A 147 -26.48 15.15 4.58
CA ARG A 147 -26.12 16.27 3.71
C ARG A 147 -27.01 17.49 3.94
N ASN A 148 -28.32 17.29 4.03
CA ASN A 148 -29.26 18.40 4.25
C ASN A 148 -29.05 19.06 5.62
N ARG A 149 -28.74 18.28 6.66
CA ARG A 149 -28.45 18.82 8.01
C ARG A 149 -27.14 19.60 8.04
N LEU A 150 -26.14 19.16 7.29
CA LEU A 150 -24.89 19.90 7.12
C LEU A 150 -25.12 21.21 6.34
N LEU A 151 -25.82 21.15 5.21
CA LEU A 151 -26.08 22.32 4.35
C LEU A 151 -27.00 23.36 5.00
N SER A 152 -27.98 22.91 5.79
CA SER A 152 -28.87 23.81 6.56
C SER A 152 -28.23 24.39 7.82
N GLY A 153 -27.02 23.95 8.18
CA GLY A 153 -26.31 24.37 9.39
C GLY A 153 -26.84 23.76 10.69
N GLU A 154 -27.81 22.85 10.64
CA GLU A 154 -28.29 22.10 11.81
C GLU A 154 -27.18 21.21 12.39
N LEU A 155 -26.30 20.69 11.52
CA LEU A 155 -25.10 19.97 11.89
C LEU A 155 -23.86 20.83 11.57
N PRO A 156 -23.22 21.45 12.58
CA PRO A 156 -22.06 22.29 12.34
C PRO A 156 -20.82 21.45 11.99
N SER A 157 -19.93 22.03 11.18
CA SER A 157 -18.73 21.37 10.63
C SER A 157 -17.82 20.76 11.70
N HIS A 158 -17.57 21.47 12.81
CA HIS A 158 -16.75 20.98 13.91
C HIS A 158 -17.35 19.72 14.59
N SER A 159 -18.68 19.62 14.63
CA SER A 159 -19.38 18.47 15.21
C SER A 159 -19.30 17.28 14.26
N LEU A 160 -19.52 17.50 12.96
CA LEU A 160 -19.35 16.47 11.93
C LEU A 160 -17.94 15.86 11.94
N VAL A 161 -16.90 16.70 12.04
CA VAL A 161 -15.51 16.26 12.13
C VAL A 161 -15.24 15.42 13.39
N ARG A 162 -16.04 15.51 14.44
CA ARG A 162 -15.89 14.70 15.67
C ARG A 162 -16.79 13.47 15.73
N MET A 163 -17.80 13.36 14.87
CA MET A 163 -18.72 12.22 14.84
C MET A 163 -18.00 10.92 14.48
N SER A 164 -18.43 9.80 15.04
CA SER A 164 -17.90 8.49 14.69
C SER A 164 -18.47 8.00 13.35
N GLY A 165 -17.79 7.06 12.68
CA GLY A 165 -18.27 6.46 11.42
C GLY A 165 -19.70 5.91 11.49
N PRO A 166 -20.12 5.23 12.58
CA PRO A 166 -21.50 4.79 12.73
C PRO A 166 -22.52 5.88 12.97
N ASP A 167 -22.13 6.98 13.63
CA ASP A 167 -23.04 8.08 13.88
C ASP A 167 -23.38 8.84 12.59
N MET A 168 -22.48 8.81 11.60
CA MET A 168 -22.69 9.39 10.27
C MET A 168 -23.39 8.46 9.28
N ALA A 169 -23.56 7.18 9.63
CA ALA A 169 -24.08 6.18 8.70
C ALA A 169 -25.58 6.39 8.38
N ASN A 170 -25.97 5.95 7.18
CA ASN A 170 -27.37 5.93 6.74
C ASN A 170 -28.28 5.24 7.80
N PRO A 171 -29.48 5.79 8.10
CA PRO A 171 -30.46 5.20 9.02
C PRO A 171 -30.76 3.71 8.83
N GLN A 172 -30.79 3.21 7.58
CA GLN A 172 -31.03 1.79 7.27
C GLN A 172 -29.85 0.92 7.72
N LEU A 173 -28.62 1.38 7.44
CA LEU A 173 -27.38 0.71 7.83
C LEU A 173 -27.18 0.75 9.35
N ALA A 174 -27.55 1.87 9.99
CA ALA A 174 -27.54 2.00 11.44
C ALA A 174 -28.51 1.03 12.14
N ARG A 175 -29.69 0.76 11.54
CA ARG A 175 -30.66 -0.24 12.04
C ARG A 175 -30.12 -1.66 11.90
N GLN A 176 -29.60 -2.01 10.72
CA GLN A 176 -28.99 -3.32 10.46
C GLN A 176 -27.83 -3.60 11.43
N ARG A 177 -26.98 -2.60 11.71
CA ARG A 177 -25.90 -2.67 12.72
C ARG A 177 -26.43 -2.99 14.11
N LYS A 178 -27.49 -2.32 14.56
CA LYS A 178 -28.12 -2.59 15.87
C LYS A 178 -28.69 -4.01 15.96
N GLU A 179 -29.31 -4.50 14.90
CA GLU A 179 -29.87 -5.86 14.85
C GLU A 179 -28.79 -6.94 14.82
N TRP A 180 -27.72 -6.74 14.06
CA TRP A 180 -26.55 -7.61 14.03
C TRP A 180 -25.85 -7.68 15.38
N ILE A 181 -25.59 -6.53 16.01
CA ILE A 181 -25.00 -6.48 17.36
C ILE A 181 -25.90 -7.22 18.36
N LYS A 182 -27.22 -7.04 18.27
CA LYS A 182 -28.19 -7.73 19.13
C LYS A 182 -28.19 -9.25 18.90
N LYS A 183 -28.18 -9.72 17.64
CA LYS A 183 -28.10 -11.15 17.30
C LYS A 183 -26.78 -11.76 17.78
N ARG A 184 -25.64 -11.12 17.50
CA ARG A 184 -24.32 -11.57 17.92
C ARG A 184 -24.20 -11.63 19.45
N THR A 185 -24.71 -10.62 20.15
CA THR A 185 -24.72 -10.59 21.62
C THR A 185 -25.57 -11.74 22.17
N HIS A 186 -26.72 -12.01 21.55
CA HIS A 186 -27.61 -13.10 21.93
C HIS A 186 -27.01 -14.49 21.65
N GLU A 187 -26.30 -14.67 20.54
CA GLU A 187 -25.57 -15.90 20.20
C GLU A 187 -24.41 -16.17 21.16
N VAL A 188 -23.64 -15.14 21.51
CA VAL A 188 -22.55 -15.23 22.50
C VAL A 188 -23.07 -15.55 23.91
N MET A 189 -24.29 -15.13 24.25
CA MET A 189 -24.92 -15.47 25.54
C MET A 189 -25.48 -16.90 25.61
N ARG A 190 -25.74 -17.56 24.47
CA ARG A 190 -26.33 -18.91 24.42
C ARG A 190 -25.32 -20.03 24.64
N ASP A 191 -24.03 -19.80 24.35
CA ASP A 191 -22.94 -20.76 24.57
C ASP A 191 -22.37 -20.75 26.00
N GLY A 192 -22.89 -19.87 26.87
CA GLY A 192 -22.51 -19.79 28.29
C GLY A 192 -23.28 -20.77 29.18
N ARG A 193 -23.15 -22.09 28.96
CA ARG A 193 -23.45 -23.05 30.03
C ARG A 193 -22.28 -23.09 31.02
N GLU A 194 -22.63 -23.00 32.29
CA GLU A 194 -21.83 -23.14 33.52
C GLU A 194 -20.39 -23.62 33.33
N ALA A 195 -19.43 -22.70 33.42
CA ALA A 195 -18.02 -23.04 33.60
C ALA A 195 -17.53 -22.40 34.91
N GLU A 196 -17.07 -23.25 35.81
CA GLU A 196 -16.50 -22.94 37.13
C GLU A 196 -15.40 -21.88 37.03
N GLY A 197 -15.43 -20.91 37.95
CA GLY A 197 -14.37 -19.91 38.11
C GLY A 197 -13.77 -20.01 39.50
N PHE A 198 -12.51 -19.67 39.65
CA PHE A 198 -11.79 -19.80 40.92
C PHE A 198 -12.01 -18.56 41.79
N GLU A 199 -12.49 -18.75 43.03
CA GLU A 199 -12.55 -17.68 44.02
C GLU A 199 -11.14 -17.37 44.54
N SER A 200 -10.87 -16.08 44.72
CA SER A 200 -9.53 -15.56 44.96
C SER A 200 -9.60 -14.24 45.71
N ASP A 201 -8.62 -14.02 46.57
CA ASP A 201 -8.34 -12.77 47.27
C ASP A 201 -7.21 -11.95 46.62
N LEU A 202 -6.56 -12.48 45.58
CA LEU A 202 -5.45 -11.83 44.87
C LEU A 202 -5.77 -10.46 44.26
N PHE A 203 -7.04 -10.12 44.07
CA PHE A 203 -7.42 -8.88 43.37
C PHE A 203 -8.37 -8.03 44.21
N GLU A 204 -8.04 -6.75 44.36
CA GLU A 204 -8.89 -5.78 45.03
C GLU A 204 -9.83 -5.09 44.04
N CYS A 205 -11.12 -5.10 44.33
CA CYS A 205 -12.13 -4.44 43.51
C CYS A 205 -11.96 -2.91 43.55
N ARG A 206 -11.62 -2.30 42.41
CA ARG A 206 -11.46 -0.84 42.28
C ARG A 206 -12.73 -0.03 42.56
N ASN A 207 -13.90 -0.66 42.55
CA ASN A 207 -15.18 0.02 42.79
C ASN A 207 -15.62 -0.05 44.27
N CYS A 208 -15.39 -1.16 44.98
CA CYS A 208 -15.90 -1.34 46.35
C CYS A 208 -14.84 -1.73 47.40
N GLY A 209 -13.56 -1.83 47.01
CA GLY A 209 -12.44 -2.18 47.88
C GLY A 209 -12.44 -3.61 48.41
N SER A 210 -13.35 -4.47 47.94
CA SER A 210 -13.39 -5.86 48.40
C SER A 210 -12.33 -6.71 47.68
N SER A 211 -11.57 -7.48 48.44
CA SER A 211 -10.67 -8.52 47.91
C SER A 211 -11.39 -9.80 47.48
N ARG A 212 -12.68 -9.97 47.83
CA ARG A 212 -13.45 -11.16 47.43
C ARG A 212 -13.79 -11.11 45.95
N THR A 213 -13.01 -11.82 45.14
CA THR A 213 -13.15 -11.85 43.69
C THR A 213 -13.21 -13.29 43.18
N ARG A 214 -13.75 -13.47 41.98
CA ARG A 214 -13.68 -14.71 41.23
C ARG A 214 -13.07 -14.39 39.88
N TYR A 215 -12.06 -15.14 39.47
CA TYR A 215 -11.49 -14.97 38.14
C TYR A 215 -11.69 -16.22 37.28
N ARG A 216 -11.77 -16.01 35.97
CA ARG A 216 -11.82 -17.10 35.00
C ARG A 216 -10.96 -16.78 33.78
N GLN A 217 -10.37 -17.82 33.22
CA GLN A 217 -9.71 -17.74 31.94
C GLN A 217 -10.78 -17.81 30.84
N TRP A 218 -10.70 -16.89 29.89
CA TRP A 218 -11.65 -16.73 28.80
C TRP A 218 -10.90 -16.80 27.47
N ARG A 219 -11.37 -17.65 26.56
CA ARG A 219 -10.83 -17.81 25.20
C ARG A 219 -11.92 -17.47 24.18
N ARG A 220 -11.60 -16.69 23.14
CA ARG A 220 -12.49 -16.56 21.97
C ARG A 220 -12.20 -17.73 21.03
N LYS A 221 -13.23 -18.48 20.60
CA LYS A 221 -13.07 -19.63 19.66
C LYS A 221 -12.46 -19.26 18.30
N ALA A 222 -12.47 -17.98 17.90
CA ALA A 222 -11.99 -17.50 16.60
C ALA A 222 -10.55 -16.97 16.60
N VAL A 223 -9.90 -16.86 17.77
CA VAL A 223 -8.52 -16.35 17.88
C VAL A 223 -7.76 -17.29 18.80
N VAL A 224 -6.86 -18.10 18.22
CA VAL A 224 -6.25 -19.25 18.91
C VAL A 224 -5.24 -18.84 20.00
N ASP A 225 -4.73 -17.59 20.03
CA ASP A 225 -3.56 -17.25 20.87
C ASP A 225 -3.76 -16.24 22.02
N ARG A 226 -4.99 -15.89 22.42
CA ARG A 226 -5.17 -14.96 23.56
C ARG A 226 -6.13 -15.51 24.63
N THR A 227 -5.56 -16.10 25.69
CA THR A 227 -6.29 -16.42 26.92
C THR A 227 -6.39 -15.16 27.78
N ARG A 228 -7.58 -14.60 27.95
CA ARG A 228 -7.86 -13.41 28.76
C ARG A 228 -8.29 -13.80 30.16
N ILE A 229 -7.86 -13.08 31.20
CA ILE A 229 -8.33 -13.31 32.57
C ILE A 229 -9.37 -12.25 32.92
N ILE A 230 -10.61 -12.69 33.16
CA ILE A 230 -11.70 -11.82 33.61
C ILE A 230 -11.85 -12.01 35.12
N VAL A 231 -11.74 -10.91 35.87
CA VAL A 231 -11.94 -10.86 37.33
C VAL A 231 -13.30 -10.22 37.62
N ILE A 232 -14.08 -10.86 38.48
CA ILE A 232 -15.43 -10.46 38.87
C ILE A 232 -15.45 -10.24 40.38
N CYS A 233 -15.93 -9.08 40.83
CA CYS A 233 -16.15 -8.86 42.26
C CYS A 233 -17.36 -9.66 42.75
N LEU A 234 -17.24 -10.33 43.88
CA LEU A 234 -18.36 -11.08 44.48
C LEU A 234 -19.26 -10.20 45.37
N ARG A 235 -18.88 -8.95 45.61
CA ARG A 235 -19.64 -7.99 46.44
C ARG A 235 -20.38 -6.93 45.64
N CYS A 236 -19.99 -6.65 44.39
CA CYS A 236 -20.64 -5.66 43.54
C CYS A 236 -20.58 -6.09 42.06
N PRO A 237 -21.39 -5.52 41.14
CA PRO A 237 -21.45 -5.97 39.75
C PRO A 237 -20.21 -5.61 38.90
N TYR A 238 -19.17 -5.05 39.54
CA TYR A 238 -17.93 -4.64 38.86
C TYR A 238 -17.11 -5.85 38.45
N ARG A 239 -16.71 -5.88 37.18
CA ARG A 239 -15.80 -6.87 36.58
C ARG A 239 -14.79 -6.17 35.69
N TRP A 240 -13.58 -6.68 35.61
CA TRP A 240 -12.51 -6.10 34.81
C TRP A 240 -11.62 -7.20 34.23
N GLU A 241 -10.88 -6.83 33.18
CA GLU A 241 -9.96 -7.73 32.49
C GLU A 241 -8.52 -7.39 32.89
N LEU A 242 -7.70 -8.42 33.10
CA LEU A 242 -6.26 -8.28 33.27
C LEU A 242 -5.60 -8.48 31.91
N SER A 243 -5.24 -7.37 31.28
CA SER A 243 -4.43 -7.33 30.06
C SER A 243 -3.05 -6.76 30.40
N PRO A 244 -1.96 -7.21 29.76
CA PRO A 244 -0.72 -6.44 29.75
C PRO A 244 -0.99 -5.01 29.22
N PRO A 245 -0.20 -4.00 29.61
CA PRO A 245 -0.45 -2.62 29.24
C PRO A 245 -0.49 -2.46 27.71
N LEU A 246 -1.64 -1.98 27.22
CA LEU A 246 -1.93 -1.76 25.80
C LEU A 246 -1.26 -0.48 25.31
N GLN A 247 -0.48 -0.57 24.23
CA GLN A 247 -0.47 0.49 23.22
C GLN A 247 -1.86 0.49 22.55
N HIS A 248 -2.33 1.67 22.17
CA HIS A 248 -3.72 1.89 21.75
C HIS A 248 -3.97 1.20 20.40
N ASP A 249 -4.55 -0.01 20.45
CA ASP A 249 -5.04 -0.75 19.28
C ASP A 249 -6.36 -0.11 18.80
N ASP A 250 -6.29 0.74 17.78
CA ASP A 250 -7.42 1.21 16.97
C ASP A 250 -7.80 0.18 15.86
N GLU A 251 -7.57 -1.13 16.07
CA GLU A 251 -7.73 -2.16 15.03
C GLU A 251 -9.11 -2.88 15.02
N ASP A 252 -10.04 -2.57 15.93
CA ASP A 252 -11.36 -3.23 15.95
C ASP A 252 -12.43 -2.50 15.07
N TYR A 253 -12.03 -1.58 14.17
CA TYR A 253 -12.95 -0.79 13.31
C TYR A 253 -12.82 -1.00 11.79
N GLU A 254 -12.04 -1.98 11.34
CA GLU A 254 -11.83 -2.27 9.91
C GLU A 254 -12.96 -3.15 9.30
N ASP A 255 -13.82 -3.76 10.11
CA ASP A 255 -14.77 -4.80 9.65
C ASP A 255 -16.15 -4.27 9.18
N PHE A 256 -16.30 -2.95 8.92
CA PHE A 256 -17.62 -2.35 8.63
C PHE A 256 -17.69 -1.34 7.47
N PHE A 257 -16.60 -1.15 6.72
CA PHE A 257 -16.65 -0.56 5.38
C PHE A 257 -16.63 -1.72 4.38
N SER A 258 -17.62 -1.77 3.47
CA SER A 258 -17.55 -2.69 2.33
C SER A 258 -16.23 -2.39 1.61
N LYS A 259 -15.31 -3.37 1.59
CA LYS A 259 -14.04 -3.28 0.85
C LYS A 259 -14.32 -2.83 -0.60
N ASP A 260 -15.44 -3.26 -1.19
CA ASP A 260 -15.86 -2.90 -2.55
C ASP A 260 -16.09 -1.40 -2.83
N LEU A 261 -16.19 -0.51 -1.83
CA LEU A 261 -16.40 0.91 -2.12
C LEU A 261 -15.11 1.70 -2.43
N PHE A 262 -13.94 1.11 -2.15
CA PHE A 262 -12.62 1.71 -2.39
C PHE A 262 -11.69 0.84 -3.24
N VAL A 263 -12.14 -0.36 -3.61
CA VAL A 263 -11.46 -1.16 -4.62
C VAL A 263 -11.84 -0.61 -5.98
N ASN A 264 -10.88 0.01 -6.67
CA ASN A 264 -11.04 0.34 -8.07
C ASN A 264 -10.98 -0.96 -8.88
N ARG A 265 -12.14 -1.55 -9.17
CA ARG A 265 -12.30 -2.69 -10.07
C ARG A 265 -12.56 -2.28 -11.51
N ASP A 266 -12.39 -1.00 -11.84
CA ASP A 266 -12.46 -0.52 -13.21
C ASP A 266 -11.17 -0.93 -13.93
N TYR A 267 -11.06 -2.23 -14.20
CA TYR A 267 -9.97 -2.80 -14.96
C TYR A 267 -10.27 -2.65 -16.45
N GLU A 268 -9.29 -2.17 -17.17
CA GLU A 268 -9.34 -2.13 -18.62
C GLU A 268 -8.51 -3.27 -19.18
N SER A 269 -8.97 -3.79 -20.31
CA SER A 269 -8.21 -4.80 -20.99
C SER A 269 -7.04 -4.17 -21.74
N GLN A 270 -5.84 -4.58 -21.37
CA GLN A 270 -4.58 -4.17 -21.99
C GLN A 270 -4.00 -5.35 -22.77
N GLU A 271 -3.34 -5.05 -23.88
CA GLU A 271 -2.74 -6.04 -24.77
C GLU A 271 -1.26 -5.71 -24.96
N PHE A 272 -0.42 -6.72 -24.81
CA PHE A 272 1.04 -6.64 -24.87
C PHE A 272 1.55 -7.58 -25.95
N ASP A 273 2.31 -7.02 -26.89
CA ASP A 273 2.91 -7.75 -28.01
C ASP A 273 4.40 -8.00 -27.75
N PHE A 274 4.76 -9.27 -27.63
CA PHE A 274 6.13 -9.74 -27.47
C PHE A 274 6.65 -10.46 -28.74
N GLY A 275 6.07 -10.14 -29.90
CA GLY A 275 6.37 -10.73 -31.20
C GLY A 275 5.73 -12.11 -31.38
N VAL A 276 6.30 -13.13 -30.74
CA VAL A 276 5.79 -14.51 -30.82
C VAL A 276 4.66 -14.81 -29.82
N VAL A 277 4.46 -13.91 -28.86
CA VAL A 277 3.43 -13.99 -27.82
C VAL A 277 2.64 -12.71 -27.84
N GLN A 278 1.32 -12.85 -27.91
CA GLN A 278 0.37 -11.79 -27.59
C GLN A 278 -0.23 -12.12 -26.23
N GLN A 279 -0.19 -11.19 -25.29
CA GLN A 279 -0.77 -11.37 -23.97
C GLN A 279 -1.76 -10.26 -23.66
N LYS A 280 -3.01 -10.65 -23.43
CA LYS A 280 -4.08 -9.76 -23.02
C LYS A 280 -4.41 -9.99 -21.55
N LEU A 281 -4.65 -8.93 -20.78
CA LEU A 281 -5.09 -9.06 -19.39
C LEU A 281 -5.86 -7.81 -18.94
N LEU A 282 -6.54 -7.92 -17.81
CA LEU A 282 -7.21 -6.83 -17.12
C LEU A 282 -6.23 -6.18 -16.13
N SER A 283 -6.14 -4.86 -16.14
CA SER A 283 -5.37 -4.10 -15.15
C SER A 283 -5.89 -2.67 -15.00
N SER A 284 -5.57 -2.04 -13.88
CA SER A 284 -5.80 -0.62 -13.65
C SER A 284 -4.77 0.22 -14.40
N HIS A 285 -5.18 1.40 -14.89
CA HIS A 285 -4.29 2.38 -15.53
C HIS A 285 -3.34 3.09 -14.57
N ALA A 286 -3.73 3.21 -13.31
CA ALA A 286 -2.96 3.92 -12.30
C ALA A 286 -2.99 3.16 -10.99
N ALA A 287 -1.88 3.27 -10.24
CA ALA A 287 -1.80 2.71 -8.91
C ALA A 287 -2.81 3.44 -8.03
N SER A 288 -3.54 2.70 -7.21
CA SER A 288 -4.32 3.32 -6.14
C SER A 288 -3.36 4.08 -5.20
N THR A 289 -3.84 5.14 -4.56
CA THR A 289 -3.08 5.84 -3.51
C THR A 289 -2.86 4.97 -2.26
N ASP A 290 -3.57 3.85 -2.15
CA ASP A 290 -3.39 2.87 -1.11
C ASP A 290 -2.28 1.88 -1.50
N HIS A 291 -1.27 1.76 -0.63
CA HIS A 291 -0.04 0.99 -0.92
C HIS A 291 -0.31 -0.51 -1.15
N ASP A 292 -1.41 -1.04 -0.62
CA ASP A 292 -1.75 -2.46 -0.73
C ASP A 292 -2.38 -2.82 -2.08
N LEU A 293 -2.68 -1.82 -2.92
CA LEU A 293 -3.46 -1.98 -4.15
C LEU A 293 -2.66 -1.68 -5.43
N THR A 294 -1.34 -1.52 -5.30
CA THR A 294 -0.40 -1.31 -6.41
C THR A 294 -0.30 -2.51 -7.35
N GLY A 295 -0.58 -3.73 -6.85
CA GLY A 295 -0.60 -4.96 -7.64
C GLY A 295 -1.67 -4.99 -8.75
N GLN A 296 -2.62 -4.05 -8.77
CA GLN A 296 -3.63 -3.96 -9.84
C GLN A 296 -3.09 -3.36 -11.15
N VAL A 297 -1.87 -2.80 -11.14
CA VAL A 297 -1.24 -2.17 -12.31
C VAL A 297 -0.16 -3.08 -12.87
N VAL A 298 0.01 -3.07 -14.19
CA VAL A 298 1.19 -3.66 -14.83
C VAL A 298 2.36 -2.69 -14.72
N TRP A 299 3.35 -3.02 -13.90
CA TRP A 299 4.56 -2.23 -13.77
C TRP A 299 5.50 -2.43 -14.96
N PRO A 300 6.25 -1.40 -15.43
CA PRO A 300 7.16 -1.52 -16.57
C PRO A 300 8.17 -2.67 -16.43
N VAL A 301 8.62 -2.97 -15.21
CA VAL A 301 9.53 -4.08 -14.94
C VAL A 301 8.91 -5.46 -15.18
N SER A 302 7.58 -5.58 -15.11
CA SER A 302 6.86 -6.81 -15.49
C SER A 302 6.91 -7.01 -17.00
N VAL A 303 6.75 -5.94 -17.78
CA VAL A 303 6.91 -5.96 -19.25
C VAL A 303 8.34 -6.33 -19.63
N PHE A 304 9.33 -5.76 -18.93
CA PHE A 304 10.75 -6.07 -19.12
C PHE A 304 11.07 -7.54 -18.83
N LEU A 305 10.55 -8.09 -17.73
CA LEU A 305 10.69 -9.51 -17.40
C LEU A 305 9.98 -10.41 -18.42
N ALA A 306 8.81 -10.00 -18.92
CA ALA A 306 8.08 -10.75 -19.95
C ALA A 306 8.88 -10.89 -21.26
N TRP A 307 9.55 -9.82 -21.73
CA TRP A 307 10.45 -9.89 -22.88
C TRP A 307 11.57 -10.92 -22.67
N TYR A 308 12.19 -10.90 -21.49
CA TYR A 308 13.24 -11.87 -21.14
C TYR A 308 12.71 -13.31 -21.16
N LEU A 309 11.50 -13.55 -20.64
CA LEU A 309 10.87 -14.88 -20.63
C LEU A 309 10.55 -15.40 -22.04
N VAL A 310 10.18 -14.52 -22.97
CA VAL A 310 9.93 -14.87 -24.38
C VAL A 310 11.21 -15.24 -25.11
N ASP A 311 12.29 -14.49 -24.87
CA ASP A 311 13.61 -14.78 -25.42
C ASP A 311 14.14 -16.13 -24.89
N HIS A 312 13.93 -16.41 -23.59
CA HIS A 312 14.35 -17.64 -22.92
C HIS A 312 13.27 -18.73 -22.89
N ARG A 313 12.29 -18.68 -23.79
CA ARG A 313 11.13 -19.60 -23.79
C ARG A 313 11.52 -21.08 -23.84
N ASP A 314 12.64 -21.41 -24.48
CA ASP A 314 13.14 -22.79 -24.54
C ASP A 314 13.62 -23.29 -23.16
N GLU A 315 14.10 -22.38 -22.30
CA GLU A 315 14.40 -22.69 -20.90
C GLU A 315 13.13 -22.80 -20.04
N ILE A 316 12.00 -22.25 -20.46
CA ILE A 316 10.71 -22.31 -19.74
C ILE A 316 9.86 -23.49 -20.21
N ALA A 317 10.07 -23.94 -21.45
CA ALA A 317 9.33 -25.01 -22.07
C ALA A 317 9.29 -26.27 -21.20
N GLY A 318 8.09 -26.77 -20.94
CA GLY A 318 7.90 -28.00 -20.17
C GLY A 318 8.03 -27.85 -18.64
N LYS A 319 8.37 -26.66 -18.12
CA LYS A 319 8.65 -26.44 -16.69
C LYS A 319 7.42 -26.06 -15.87
N THR A 320 7.56 -26.16 -14.54
CA THR A 320 6.66 -25.59 -13.55
C THR A 320 7.18 -24.23 -13.10
N VAL A 321 6.41 -23.17 -13.39
CA VAL A 321 6.76 -21.78 -13.05
C VAL A 321 5.93 -21.30 -11.88
N VAL A 322 6.52 -20.56 -10.95
CA VAL A 322 5.79 -19.88 -9.87
C VAL A 322 6.19 -18.41 -9.87
N GLU A 323 5.21 -17.53 -10.02
CA GLU A 323 5.39 -16.07 -9.90
C GLU A 323 5.06 -15.61 -8.49
N LEU A 324 6.01 -14.93 -7.84
CA LEU A 324 5.86 -14.29 -6.54
C LEU A 324 5.47 -12.82 -6.76
N GLY A 325 4.41 -12.34 -6.10
CA GLY A 325 3.95 -10.95 -6.26
C GLY A 325 3.52 -10.67 -7.68
N ALA A 326 2.60 -11.48 -8.20
CA ALA A 326 2.23 -11.46 -9.60
C ALA A 326 1.49 -10.16 -9.99
N GLY A 327 0.86 -9.48 -9.05
CA GLY A 327 0.04 -8.31 -9.37
C GLY A 327 -1.07 -8.69 -10.35
N ALA A 328 -1.12 -8.01 -11.50
CA ALA A 328 -2.06 -8.32 -12.58
C ALA A 328 -1.69 -9.63 -13.34
N GLY A 329 -0.46 -10.15 -13.17
CA GLY A 329 -0.03 -11.46 -13.67
C GLY A 329 0.63 -11.48 -15.04
N LEU A 330 1.08 -10.34 -15.58
CA LEU A 330 1.62 -10.28 -16.96
C LEU A 330 2.75 -11.28 -17.19
N SER A 331 3.82 -11.25 -16.38
CA SER A 331 5.01 -12.09 -16.61
C SER A 331 4.70 -13.58 -16.48
N GLY A 332 3.92 -13.98 -15.48
CA GLY A 332 3.50 -15.36 -15.30
C GLY A 332 2.54 -15.86 -16.38
N LEU A 333 1.63 -15.02 -16.88
CA LEU A 333 0.78 -15.38 -18.02
C LEU A 333 1.60 -15.58 -19.30
N VAL A 334 2.57 -14.71 -19.57
CA VAL A 334 3.52 -14.89 -20.68
C VAL A 334 4.33 -16.19 -20.52
N ALA A 335 4.89 -16.44 -19.33
CA ALA A 335 5.59 -17.69 -19.04
C ALA A 335 4.69 -18.92 -19.23
N SER A 336 3.42 -18.81 -18.87
CA SER A 336 2.44 -19.89 -18.98
C SER A 336 2.19 -20.34 -20.43
N GLN A 337 2.51 -19.52 -21.43
CA GLN A 337 2.37 -19.94 -22.83
C GLN A 337 3.37 -21.06 -23.19
N PHE A 338 4.52 -21.10 -22.52
CA PHE A 338 5.59 -22.09 -22.74
C PHE A 338 5.66 -23.16 -21.63
N ALA A 339 5.36 -22.78 -20.39
CA ALA A 339 5.41 -23.66 -19.24
C ALA A 339 4.33 -24.77 -19.29
N THR A 340 4.55 -25.88 -18.59
CA THR A 340 3.54 -26.93 -18.40
C THR A 340 2.52 -26.52 -17.34
N HIS A 341 3.00 -25.92 -16.25
CA HIS A 341 2.16 -25.45 -15.15
C HIS A 341 2.69 -24.12 -14.62
N THR A 342 1.79 -23.21 -14.27
CA THR A 342 2.13 -21.92 -13.70
C THR A 342 1.28 -21.65 -12.47
N ALA A 343 1.89 -21.26 -11.36
CA ALA A 343 1.19 -20.64 -10.24
C ALA A 343 1.47 -19.13 -10.25
N LEU A 344 0.41 -18.33 -10.23
CA LEU A 344 0.49 -16.89 -10.05
C LEU A 344 0.14 -16.61 -8.58
N THR A 345 1.04 -15.96 -7.84
CA THR A 345 0.83 -15.80 -6.39
C THR A 345 0.91 -14.35 -5.94
N ASP A 346 0.05 -14.01 -4.99
CA ASP A 346 -0.04 -12.69 -4.38
C ASP A 346 -0.54 -12.82 -2.92
N GLY A 347 -0.39 -11.76 -2.14
CA GLY A 347 -0.86 -11.71 -0.74
C GLY A 347 -2.10 -10.85 -0.53
N ASN A 348 -2.54 -10.09 -1.54
CA ASN A 348 -3.75 -9.27 -1.43
C ASN A 348 -4.97 -9.99 -2.02
N ASP A 349 -6.03 -10.16 -1.23
CA ASP A 349 -7.30 -10.77 -1.68
C ASP A 349 -7.87 -10.10 -2.95
N ILE A 350 -7.78 -8.78 -3.07
CA ILE A 350 -8.30 -8.02 -4.21
C ILE A 350 -7.47 -8.28 -5.47
N VAL A 351 -6.14 -8.33 -5.31
CA VAL A 351 -5.24 -8.63 -6.42
C VAL A 351 -5.40 -10.09 -6.84
N LEU A 352 -5.60 -11.00 -5.88
CA LEU A 352 -5.90 -12.41 -6.16
C LEU A 352 -7.19 -12.58 -6.96
N GLU A 353 -8.24 -11.80 -6.67
CA GLU A 353 -9.48 -11.80 -7.45
C GLU A 353 -9.23 -11.37 -8.92
N LEU A 354 -8.43 -10.31 -9.14
CA LEU A 354 -8.01 -9.88 -10.48
C LEU A 354 -7.18 -10.97 -11.18
N LEU A 355 -6.22 -11.55 -10.46
CA LEU A 355 -5.30 -12.56 -10.97
C LEU A 355 -6.05 -13.85 -11.36
N GLU A 356 -7.05 -14.24 -10.59
CA GLU A 356 -7.97 -15.33 -10.91
C GLU A 356 -8.75 -15.06 -12.19
N GLU A 357 -9.28 -13.85 -12.37
CA GLU A 357 -10.01 -13.47 -13.59
C GLU A 357 -9.08 -13.52 -14.80
N ASN A 358 -7.88 -12.94 -14.67
CA ASN A 358 -6.86 -12.96 -15.72
C ASN A 358 -6.40 -14.37 -16.08
N ALA A 359 -6.20 -15.26 -15.10
CA ALA A 359 -5.87 -16.66 -15.36
C ALA A 359 -7.01 -17.40 -16.09
N LYS A 360 -8.26 -17.21 -15.66
CA LYS A 360 -9.45 -17.85 -16.24
C LYS A 360 -9.68 -17.42 -17.70
N VAL A 361 -9.46 -16.15 -18.01
CA VAL A 361 -9.66 -15.61 -19.38
C VAL A 361 -8.59 -16.09 -20.34
N ASN A 362 -7.35 -16.25 -19.88
CA ASN A 362 -6.21 -16.49 -20.76
C ASN A 362 -5.82 -17.97 -20.89
N THR A 363 -6.20 -18.82 -19.95
CA THR A 363 -5.59 -20.15 -19.83
C THR A 363 -6.55 -21.22 -19.28
N ASP A 364 -6.16 -22.48 -19.44
CA ASP A 364 -6.84 -23.60 -18.79
C ASP A 364 -6.55 -23.59 -17.28
N PRO A 365 -7.55 -23.70 -16.39
CA PRO A 365 -7.35 -23.77 -14.93
C PRO A 365 -6.46 -24.93 -14.47
N SER A 366 -6.32 -25.99 -15.28
CA SER A 366 -5.38 -27.10 -15.03
C SER A 366 -3.91 -26.72 -15.31
N LYS A 367 -3.70 -25.69 -16.13
CA LYS A 367 -2.39 -25.15 -16.50
C LYS A 367 -1.97 -24.01 -15.57
N VAL A 368 -2.84 -23.04 -15.32
CA VAL A 368 -2.54 -21.86 -14.52
C VAL A 368 -3.49 -21.72 -13.34
N GLN A 369 -2.94 -21.44 -12.16
CA GLN A 369 -3.69 -21.24 -10.93
C GLN A 369 -3.24 -19.95 -10.25
N ALA A 370 -4.19 -19.09 -9.89
CA ALA A 370 -3.95 -17.98 -8.97
C ALA A 370 -4.10 -18.49 -7.54
N LEU A 371 -3.09 -18.27 -6.69
CA LEU A 371 -3.03 -18.84 -5.34
C LEU A 371 -2.48 -17.84 -4.32
N PRO A 372 -3.03 -17.80 -3.09
CA PRO A 372 -2.51 -16.93 -2.04
C PRO A 372 -1.12 -17.39 -1.57
N LEU A 373 -0.20 -16.44 -1.44
CA LEU A 373 1.12 -16.67 -0.87
C LEU A 373 1.64 -15.41 -0.15
N LEU A 374 1.54 -15.39 1.17
CA LEU A 374 2.18 -14.39 2.02
C LEU A 374 3.65 -14.78 2.25
N TRP A 375 4.57 -13.89 1.86
CA TRP A 375 5.99 -14.18 2.00
C TRP A 375 6.40 -14.21 3.48
N GLY A 376 7.33 -15.10 3.83
CA GLY A 376 7.84 -15.21 5.18
C GLY A 376 6.88 -15.85 6.20
N ASP A 377 5.62 -16.12 5.83
CA ASP A 377 4.64 -16.82 6.68
C ASP A 377 4.66 -18.33 6.40
N ARG A 378 5.07 -19.11 7.41
CA ARG A 378 5.22 -20.56 7.26
C ARG A 378 3.92 -21.26 6.89
N LYS A 379 2.79 -20.83 7.47
CA LYS A 379 1.48 -21.48 7.25
C LYS A 379 0.99 -21.24 5.84
N SER A 380 1.19 -20.04 5.31
CA SER A 380 0.83 -19.64 3.95
C SER A 380 1.66 -20.40 2.93
N VAL A 381 2.98 -20.50 3.12
CA VAL A 381 3.84 -21.26 2.20
C VAL A 381 3.49 -22.75 2.21
N GLU A 382 3.22 -23.35 3.37
CA GLU A 382 2.75 -24.74 3.45
C GLU A 382 1.36 -24.95 2.83
N ALA A 383 0.45 -23.98 2.98
CA ALA A 383 -0.85 -24.03 2.34
C ALA A 383 -0.74 -23.94 0.81
N PHE A 384 0.14 -23.07 0.30
CA PHE A 384 0.47 -23.00 -1.11
C PHE A 384 0.99 -24.34 -1.66
N GLU A 385 1.94 -24.99 -0.99
CA GLU A 385 2.46 -26.30 -1.44
C GLU A 385 1.39 -27.39 -1.49
N ARG A 386 0.41 -27.36 -0.56
CA ARG A 386 -0.72 -28.31 -0.57
C ARG A 386 -1.66 -28.05 -1.76
N SER A 387 -1.89 -26.78 -2.09
CA SER A 387 -2.74 -26.37 -3.21
C SER A 387 -2.06 -26.56 -4.56
N PHE A 388 -0.74 -26.41 -4.61
CA PHE A 388 0.09 -26.57 -5.80
C PHE A 388 1.19 -27.62 -5.57
N PRO A 389 0.83 -28.92 -5.51
CA PRO A 389 1.74 -30.00 -5.13
C PRO A 389 2.67 -30.40 -6.29
N ARG A 390 3.40 -29.43 -6.84
CA ARG A 390 4.30 -29.57 -7.98
C ARG A 390 5.65 -28.96 -7.61
N PRO A 391 6.78 -29.67 -7.80
CA PRO A 391 8.10 -29.07 -7.59
C PRO A 391 8.29 -27.89 -8.54
N VAL A 392 8.77 -26.76 -8.00
CA VAL A 392 9.05 -25.56 -8.78
C VAL A 392 10.33 -25.76 -9.57
N ASP A 393 10.32 -25.44 -10.86
CA ASP A 393 11.51 -25.51 -11.72
C ASP A 393 12.07 -24.10 -12.03
N VAL A 394 11.22 -23.07 -12.02
CA VAL A 394 11.61 -21.66 -12.15
C VAL A 394 10.72 -20.79 -11.27
N LEU A 395 11.34 -19.94 -10.45
CA LEU A 395 10.65 -18.84 -9.77
C LEU A 395 10.82 -17.57 -10.59
N ILE A 396 9.78 -16.76 -10.67
CA ILE A 396 9.84 -15.42 -11.26
C ILE A 396 9.20 -14.40 -10.32
N GLY A 397 9.56 -13.13 -10.46
CA GLY A 397 8.93 -12.04 -9.73
C GLY A 397 9.34 -10.71 -10.32
N ALA A 398 8.38 -9.82 -10.51
CA ALA A 398 8.62 -8.48 -11.03
C ALA A 398 8.28 -7.46 -9.95
N ASP A 399 9.22 -6.57 -9.65
CA ASP A 399 9.01 -5.46 -8.72
C ASP A 399 8.74 -5.84 -7.24
N VAL A 400 9.07 -7.07 -6.86
CA VAL A 400 8.79 -7.63 -5.52
C VAL A 400 9.65 -7.05 -4.39
N VAL A 401 10.63 -6.20 -4.72
CA VAL A 401 11.51 -5.54 -3.74
C VAL A 401 11.10 -4.07 -3.64
N CYS A 402 9.92 -3.84 -3.04
CA CYS A 402 9.33 -2.52 -2.93
C CYS A 402 9.63 -1.81 -1.58
N TRP A 403 9.79 -2.57 -0.48
CA TRP A 403 10.03 -2.03 0.87
C TRP A 403 11.10 -2.82 1.65
N PRO A 404 11.91 -2.16 2.51
CA PRO A 404 12.92 -2.85 3.34
C PRO A 404 12.37 -4.00 4.18
N ILE A 405 11.14 -3.86 4.68
CA ILE A 405 10.52 -4.86 5.55
C ILE A 405 10.17 -6.16 4.82
N LEU A 406 10.03 -6.12 3.49
CA LEU A 406 9.69 -7.27 2.67
C LEU A 406 10.90 -8.08 2.22
N VAL A 407 12.11 -7.50 2.28
CA VAL A 407 13.37 -8.12 1.83
C VAL A 407 13.60 -9.50 2.45
N LYS A 408 13.49 -9.60 3.78
CA LYS A 408 13.74 -10.87 4.47
C LYS A 408 12.61 -11.89 4.23
N PRO A 409 11.31 -11.53 4.34
CA PRO A 409 10.21 -12.41 3.97
C PRO A 409 10.29 -13.00 2.55
N ILE A 410 10.58 -12.19 1.53
CA ILE A 410 10.68 -12.68 0.15
C ILE A 410 11.86 -13.65 -0.01
N LEU A 411 13.04 -13.33 0.56
CA LEU A 411 14.22 -14.20 0.48
C LEU A 411 14.03 -15.53 1.23
N GLN A 412 13.34 -15.52 2.39
CA GLN A 412 12.94 -16.73 3.10
C GLN A 412 12.06 -17.63 2.21
N THR A 413 11.08 -17.02 1.54
CA THR A 413 10.14 -17.73 0.67
C THR A 413 10.83 -18.32 -0.55
N ILE A 414 11.66 -17.53 -1.23
CA ILE A 414 12.47 -17.99 -2.37
C ILE A 414 13.34 -19.17 -1.94
N LYS A 415 14.10 -19.03 -0.84
CA LYS A 415 15.02 -20.08 -0.38
C LYS A 415 14.27 -21.36 -0.07
N TYR A 416 13.14 -21.25 0.62
CA TYR A 416 12.31 -22.39 0.99
C TYR A 416 11.84 -23.17 -0.25
N LEU A 417 11.32 -22.46 -1.26
CA LEU A 417 10.83 -23.07 -2.49
C LEU A 417 11.97 -23.66 -3.33
N LEU A 418 13.12 -22.98 -3.44
CA LEU A 418 14.29 -23.51 -4.15
C LEU A 418 14.83 -24.78 -3.50
N LEU A 419 14.96 -24.84 -2.17
CA LEU A 419 15.44 -26.02 -1.45
C LEU A 419 14.54 -27.26 -1.62
N ARG A 420 13.27 -27.06 -2.00
CA ARG A 420 12.29 -28.13 -2.20
C ARG A 420 12.01 -28.44 -3.67
N SER A 421 12.68 -27.74 -4.58
CA SER A 421 12.70 -28.08 -6.00
C SER A 421 13.43 -29.41 -6.23
N LYS A 422 13.29 -29.97 -7.45
CA LYS A 422 13.96 -31.21 -7.82
C LYS A 422 15.49 -31.05 -7.81
N ASN A 423 15.98 -29.90 -8.28
CA ASN A 423 17.41 -29.59 -8.41
C ASN A 423 17.72 -28.23 -7.74
N PRO A 424 17.82 -28.14 -6.39
CA PRO A 424 17.93 -26.86 -5.68
C PRO A 424 19.04 -25.91 -6.14
N LEU A 425 20.16 -26.44 -6.63
CA LEU A 425 21.29 -25.63 -7.11
C LEU A 425 21.12 -25.14 -8.55
N GLU A 426 20.21 -25.73 -9.32
CA GLU A 426 19.92 -25.37 -10.71
C GLU A 426 18.65 -24.52 -10.85
N THR A 427 17.69 -24.69 -9.93
CA THR A 427 16.45 -23.91 -9.91
C THR A 427 16.76 -22.43 -9.69
N LYS A 428 16.28 -21.59 -10.61
CA LYS A 428 16.56 -20.16 -10.64
C LYS A 428 15.37 -19.35 -10.12
N PHE A 429 15.67 -18.21 -9.50
CA PHE A 429 14.70 -17.12 -9.34
C PHE A 429 15.08 -15.95 -10.25
N CYS A 430 14.26 -15.67 -11.26
CA CYS A 430 14.42 -14.55 -12.17
C CYS A 430 13.62 -13.35 -11.68
N CYS A 431 14.33 -12.28 -11.29
CA CYS A 431 13.76 -11.10 -10.67
C CYS A 431 13.89 -9.89 -11.58
N GLY A 432 12.76 -9.32 -11.98
CA GLY A 432 12.70 -7.96 -12.50
C GLY A 432 12.84 -6.97 -11.35
N PHE A 433 13.89 -6.16 -11.35
CA PHE A 433 14.26 -5.29 -10.23
C PHE A 433 14.39 -3.83 -10.67
N VAL A 434 13.86 -2.92 -9.85
CA VAL A 434 14.01 -1.47 -10.01
C VAL A 434 14.57 -0.89 -8.72
N CYS A 435 15.67 -0.13 -8.82
CA CYS A 435 16.21 0.54 -7.65
C CYS A 435 15.42 1.82 -7.36
N ARG A 436 14.56 1.78 -6.32
CA ARG A 436 13.88 2.98 -5.79
C ARG A 436 14.66 3.67 -4.67
N ALA A 437 15.45 2.91 -3.93
CA ALA A 437 16.26 3.41 -2.83
C ALA A 437 17.50 2.55 -2.68
N GLN A 438 18.67 3.19 -2.73
CA GLN A 438 19.96 2.51 -2.62
C GLN A 438 20.06 1.69 -1.32
N SER A 439 19.56 2.22 -0.20
CA SER A 439 19.54 1.53 1.09
C SER A 439 18.73 0.23 1.07
N THR A 440 17.63 0.17 0.31
CA THR A 440 16.81 -1.04 0.20
C THR A 440 17.46 -2.06 -0.72
N GLN A 441 18.09 -1.58 -1.81
CA GLN A 441 18.88 -2.43 -2.70
C GLN A 441 20.06 -3.08 -1.96
N ASP A 442 20.81 -2.29 -1.19
CA ASP A 442 21.98 -2.77 -0.45
C ASP A 442 21.56 -3.82 0.59
N LEU A 443 20.46 -3.57 1.32
CA LEU A 443 19.86 -4.53 2.23
C LEU A 443 19.46 -5.83 1.51
N PHE A 444 18.80 -5.72 0.36
CA PHE A 444 18.37 -6.88 -0.42
C PHE A 444 19.54 -7.77 -0.84
N PHE A 445 20.63 -7.19 -1.35
CA PHE A 445 21.81 -7.94 -1.74
C PHE A 445 22.59 -8.50 -0.56
N GLN A 446 22.73 -7.73 0.52
CA GLN A 446 23.36 -8.20 1.75
C GLN A 446 22.61 -9.40 2.33
N GLU A 447 21.29 -9.30 2.47
CA GLU A 447 20.45 -10.38 2.97
C GLU A 447 20.47 -11.58 2.01
N ALA A 448 20.43 -11.37 0.69
CA ALA A 448 20.51 -12.48 -0.26
C ALA A 448 21.78 -13.33 -0.05
N VAL A 449 22.95 -12.70 0.09
CA VAL A 449 24.19 -13.42 0.42
C VAL A 449 24.09 -14.09 1.81
N ALA A 450 23.51 -13.40 2.80
CA ALA A 450 23.29 -13.95 4.15
C ALA A 450 22.25 -15.09 4.20
N PHE A 451 21.44 -15.28 3.16
CA PHE A 451 20.59 -16.45 2.96
C PHE A 451 21.26 -17.55 2.13
N GLY A 452 22.47 -17.32 1.61
CA GLY A 452 23.25 -18.30 0.85
C GLY A 452 22.89 -18.32 -0.64
N PHE A 453 22.40 -17.19 -1.17
CA PHE A 453 22.22 -17.01 -2.59
C PHE A 453 23.49 -16.44 -3.23
N ARG A 454 23.73 -16.82 -4.48
CA ARG A 454 24.48 -16.02 -5.45
C ARG A 454 23.48 -15.42 -6.44
N PHE A 455 23.83 -14.26 -6.99
CA PHE A 455 23.01 -13.64 -8.02
C PHE A 455 23.88 -12.97 -9.08
N GLU A 456 23.36 -12.93 -10.29
CA GLU A 456 23.98 -12.26 -11.42
C GLU A 456 23.01 -11.28 -12.06
N ARG A 457 23.54 -10.17 -12.56
CA ARG A 457 22.78 -9.23 -13.38
C ARG A 457 22.88 -9.67 -14.84
N VAL A 458 21.74 -9.85 -15.49
CA VAL A 458 21.69 -10.10 -16.94
C VAL A 458 22.25 -8.86 -17.64
N GLN A 459 23.35 -9.03 -18.37
CA GLN A 459 24.06 -7.92 -19.01
C GLN A 459 23.44 -7.57 -20.35
N GLY A 460 23.25 -6.27 -20.58
CA GLY A 460 22.70 -5.73 -21.83
C GLY A 460 21.18 -5.91 -21.95
N ASP A 461 20.71 -5.62 -23.16
CA ASP A 461 19.30 -5.60 -23.55
C ASP A 461 19.06 -6.46 -24.80
N VAL A 462 19.93 -7.44 -25.04
CA VAL A 462 19.94 -8.26 -26.27
C VAL A 462 18.65 -9.04 -26.47
N PHE A 463 17.94 -9.34 -25.39
CA PHE A 463 16.63 -10.00 -25.42
C PHE A 463 15.48 -9.06 -25.81
N LEU A 464 15.70 -7.74 -25.84
CA LEU A 464 14.74 -6.77 -26.36
C LEU A 464 14.83 -6.69 -27.90
N PRO A 465 13.70 -6.49 -28.60
CA PRO A 465 13.72 -6.33 -30.05
C PRO A 465 14.39 -4.99 -30.44
N THR A 466 14.84 -4.92 -31.69
CA THR A 466 15.37 -3.69 -32.31
C THR A 466 14.43 -3.26 -33.44
N PRO A 467 13.85 -2.04 -33.42
CA PRO A 467 14.01 -0.98 -32.41
C PRO A 467 13.35 -1.34 -31.08
N ARG A 468 13.85 -0.75 -29.98
CA ARG A 468 13.33 -1.02 -28.63
C ARG A 468 11.86 -0.58 -28.51
N PRO A 469 11.01 -1.34 -27.79
CA PRO A 469 9.63 -0.93 -27.51
C PRO A 469 9.60 0.36 -26.69
N ALA A 470 8.61 1.23 -26.96
CA ALA A 470 8.49 2.52 -26.29
C ALA A 470 8.17 2.39 -24.80
N GLU A 471 7.50 1.31 -24.42
CA GLU A 471 7.10 0.96 -23.05
C GLU A 471 8.28 0.45 -22.22
N VAL A 472 9.41 0.16 -22.87
CA VAL A 472 10.63 -0.41 -22.29
C VAL A 472 11.83 0.43 -22.70
N THR A 473 11.80 1.72 -22.39
CA THR A 473 13.00 2.56 -22.48
C THR A 473 13.95 2.14 -21.38
N SER A 474 14.81 1.13 -21.62
CA SER A 474 15.87 0.74 -20.68
C SER A 474 16.82 1.92 -20.46
N ASN A 475 16.56 2.66 -19.39
CA ASN A 475 17.27 3.83 -18.92
C ASN A 475 18.06 3.47 -17.65
N ARG A 476 18.87 2.40 -17.68
CA ARG A 476 19.73 1.92 -16.55
C ARG A 476 19.01 1.59 -15.22
N GLU A 477 17.72 1.91 -15.08
CA GLU A 477 16.93 1.76 -13.85
C GLU A 477 16.26 0.38 -13.74
N LEU A 478 15.80 -0.18 -14.86
CA LEU A 478 15.26 -1.54 -14.92
C LEU A 478 16.38 -2.57 -15.04
N GLN A 479 16.37 -3.58 -14.17
CA GLN A 479 17.38 -4.63 -14.10
C GLN A 479 16.73 -6.00 -14.08
N LEU A 480 17.44 -6.99 -14.61
CA LEU A 480 17.11 -8.41 -14.42
C LEU A 480 18.21 -9.07 -13.62
N LEU A 481 17.81 -9.73 -12.55
CA LEU A 481 18.68 -10.43 -11.63
C LEU A 481 18.28 -11.90 -11.59
N VAL A 482 19.26 -12.80 -11.69
CA VAL A 482 19.03 -14.23 -11.60
C VAL A 482 19.69 -14.75 -10.33
N PHE A 483 18.87 -15.24 -9.40
CA PHE A 483 19.31 -15.80 -8.12
C PHE A 483 19.35 -17.33 -8.19
N THR A 484 20.38 -17.92 -7.60
CA THR A 484 20.53 -19.36 -7.39
C THR A 484 21.12 -19.63 -6.01
N LEU A 485 20.90 -20.81 -5.45
CA LEU A 485 21.59 -21.21 -4.22
C LEU A 485 23.08 -21.40 -4.51
N ASP A 486 23.94 -20.82 -3.67
CA ASP A 486 25.39 -20.92 -3.84
C ASP A 486 25.94 -22.10 -3.05
N PRO A 487 26.39 -23.19 -3.70
CA PRO A 487 26.94 -24.34 -2.98
C PRO A 487 28.21 -24.03 -2.19
N GLN A 488 28.86 -22.89 -2.45
CA GLN A 488 30.04 -22.43 -1.70
C GLN A 488 29.68 -21.67 -0.43
N ALA A 489 28.45 -21.16 -0.31
CA ALA A 489 28.02 -20.39 0.86
C ALA A 489 27.62 -21.34 2.01
N PRO A 490 28.21 -21.27 3.20
CA PRO A 490 28.05 -22.28 4.25
C PRO A 490 26.59 -22.50 4.72
N ASN A 491 25.76 -21.48 4.51
CA ASN A 491 24.37 -21.39 4.90
C ASN A 491 23.38 -21.77 3.78
N TRP A 492 23.82 -22.12 2.56
CA TRP A 492 22.92 -22.30 1.40
C TRP A 492 21.84 -23.37 1.63
N ASN A 493 22.17 -24.44 2.33
CA ASN A 493 21.27 -25.57 2.63
C ASN A 493 20.64 -25.51 4.02
N GLU A 494 20.87 -24.45 4.78
CA GLU A 494 20.27 -24.31 6.11
C GLU A 494 18.74 -24.19 6.00
N PRO A 495 17.98 -24.91 6.86
CA PRO A 495 16.53 -24.79 6.90
C PRO A 495 16.10 -23.34 7.13
N VAL A 496 15.13 -22.89 6.33
CA VAL A 496 14.56 -21.55 6.48
C VAL A 496 13.83 -21.45 7.81
N ARG A 497 14.23 -20.47 8.63
CA ARG A 497 13.51 -20.06 9.83
C ARG A 497 12.61 -18.88 9.47
N PHE A 498 11.31 -19.14 9.36
CA PHE A 498 10.30 -18.12 9.15
C PHE A 498 10.16 -17.26 10.42
N ALA A 499 10.01 -15.95 10.25
CA ALA A 499 9.90 -15.00 11.35
C ALA A 499 8.43 -14.77 11.70
N ASP A 500 7.69 -15.86 11.96
CA ASP A 500 6.23 -15.85 12.11
C ASP A 500 5.72 -14.84 13.17
N ALA A 501 6.55 -14.51 14.18
CA ALA A 501 6.22 -13.56 15.26
C ALA A 501 6.51 -12.08 14.93
N GLU A 502 7.34 -11.79 13.92
CA GLU A 502 7.71 -10.42 13.52
C GLU A 502 6.82 -9.88 12.39
N LEU A 503 5.92 -10.72 11.85
CA LEU A 503 5.07 -10.44 10.69
C LEU A 503 3.57 -10.34 11.05
N GLU A 504 3.20 -10.46 12.33
CA GLU A 504 1.83 -10.19 12.79
C GLU A 504 1.45 -8.75 12.37
N ASN A 505 0.46 -8.62 11.48
CA ASN A 505 -0.09 -7.37 10.92
C ASN A 505 0.68 -6.73 9.74
N LEU A 506 1.64 -7.41 9.12
CA LEU A 506 2.27 -6.94 7.87
C LEU A 506 1.70 -7.68 6.67
N GLN A 507 1.21 -6.95 5.67
CA GLN A 507 0.99 -7.51 4.34
C GLN A 507 2.37 -7.78 3.74
N THR A 508 2.76 -9.06 3.67
CA THR A 508 4.10 -9.46 3.26
C THR A 508 4.20 -9.77 1.77
N ALA A 509 3.31 -9.22 0.96
CA ALA A 509 3.38 -9.25 -0.49
C ALA A 509 3.27 -7.81 -1.03
N CYS A 510 4.02 -7.51 -2.10
CA CYS A 510 3.64 -6.44 -3.02
C CYS A 510 2.44 -6.96 -3.84
#